data_AF-A0A0V0WAJ5-F1
#
_entry.id   AF-A0A0V0WAJ5-F1
#
_cell.length_a   1.000
_cell.length_b   1.000
_cell.length_c   1.000
_cell.angle_alpha   90.00
_cell.angle_beta   90.00
_cell.angle_gamma   90.00
#
_symmetry.space_group_name_H-M   'P 1'
#
loop_
_entity.id
_entity.type
_entity.pdbx_description
1 polymer ?
#
loop_
_entity_poly.entity_id
_entity_poly.type
_entity_poly.pdbx_seq_one_letter_code
_entity_poly.pdbx_strand_id
1 'polypeptide(L)' 'MINLNHIKKFCILSPLMLKRAEEVASILLEIFLTFGAPSILQSDNGQEFLHVIIAELKTC' A
#
# COMPACT_ATOMS: atom_id res chain seq x y z
N MET A 1 5.44 5.35 -4.29
CA MET A 1 4.56 5.19 -3.10
C MET A 1 5.37 5.47 -1.84
N ILE A 2 4.78 6.15 -0.85
CA ILE A 2 5.36 6.35 0.48
C ILE A 2 4.52 5.55 1.47
N ASN A 3 5.13 4.62 2.20
CA ASN A 3 4.47 3.91 3.31
C ASN A 3 5.16 4.31 4.63
N LEU A 4 4.38 4.86 5.56
CA LEU A 4 4.84 5.30 6.87
C LEU A 4 4.38 4.33 7.95
N ASN A 5 5.34 3.65 8.58
CA ASN A 5 5.05 2.88 9.79
C ASN A 5 5.21 3.79 11.02
N HIS A 6 4.08 4.31 11.51
CA HIS A 6 4.05 5.19 12.68
C HIS A 6 4.49 4.51 13.99
N ILE A 7 4.41 3.18 14.08
CA ILE A 7 4.77 2.42 15.29
C ILE A 7 6.28 2.23 15.36
N LYS A 8 6.91 1.82 14.25
CA LYS A 8 8.34 1.53 14.19
C LYS A 8 9.20 2.69 13.64
N LYS A 9 8.59 3.85 13.36
CA LYS A 9 9.23 5.09 12.88
C LYS A 9 10.14 4.89 11.66
N PHE A 10 9.68 4.12 10.66
CA PHE A 10 10.40 3.98 9.38
C PHE A 10 9.50 4.32 8.20
N CYS A 11 10.14 4.64 7.07
CA CYS A 11 9.50 4.96 5.80
C CYS A 11 10.01 4.02 4.71
N ILE A 12 9.10 3.46 3.92
CA ILE A 12 9.44 2.70 2.71
C ILE A 12 9.07 3.54 1.50
N LEU A 13 10.05 3.71 0.60
CA LEU A 13 9.89 4.38 -0.68
C LEU A 13 10.06 3.34 -1.78
N SER A 14 9.01 3.19 -2.61
CA SER A 14 9.07 2.37 -3.81
C SER A 14 8.71 3.20 -5.02
N PRO A 15 9.52 3.17 -6.10
CA PRO A 15 9.17 3.84 -7.34
C PRO A 15 7.91 3.20 -7.93
N LEU A 16 7.08 4.02 -8.56
CA LEU A 16 5.93 3.58 -9.34
C LEU A 16 6.18 3.99 -10.79
N MET A 17 5.95 3.08 -11.72
CA MET A 17 5.94 3.37 -13.15
C MET A 17 4.67 4.11 -13.52
N LEU A 18 3.53 3.69 -12.98
CA LEU A 18 2.24 4.37 -13.13
C LEU A 18 1.49 4.40 -11.79
N LYS A 19 0.65 5.42 -11.59
CA LYS A 19 -0.20 5.52 -10.38
C LYS A 19 -1.47 4.66 -10.52
N ARG A 20 -1.33 3.39 -10.92
CA ARG A 20 -2.42 2.42 -11.06
C ARG A 20 -2.64 1.64 -9.76
N ALA A 21 -3.89 1.33 -9.45
CA ALA A 21 -4.22 0.60 -8.23
C ALA A 21 -3.58 -0.80 -8.19
N GLU A 22 -3.49 -1.48 -9.33
CA GLU A 22 -2.88 -2.82 -9.44
C GLU A 22 -1.39 -2.80 -9.05
N GLU A 23 -0.66 -1.80 -9.55
CA GLU A 23 0.77 -1.64 -9.25
C GLU A 23 0.98 -1.28 -7.79
N VAL A 24 0.18 -0.36 -7.25
CA VAL A 24 0.26 0.01 -5.84
C VAL A 24 -0.11 -1.16 -4.93
N ALA A 25 -1.13 -1.96 -5.28
CA ALA A 25 -1.50 -3.17 -4.55
C ALA A 25 -0.36 -4.20 -4.53
N SER A 26 0.32 -4.40 -5.67
CA SER A 26 1.44 -5.33 -5.78
C SER A 26 2.60 -4.94 -4.86
N ILE A 27 2.96 -3.66 -4.82
CA ILE A 27 4.02 -3.16 -3.92
C ILE A 27 3.58 -3.22 -2.45
N LEU A 28 2.32 -2.91 -2.15
CA LEU A 28 1.79 -3.04 -0.79
C LEU A 28 1.84 -4.50 -0.31
N LEU A 29 1.50 -5.46 -1.18
CA LEU A 29 1.59 -6.88 -0.88
C LEU A 29 3.03 -7.29 -0.55
N GLU A 30 4.02 -6.85 -1.34
CA GLU A 30 5.45 -7.09 -1.07
C GLU A 30 5.87 -6.54 0.30
N ILE A 31 5.43 -5.32 0.63
CA ILE A 31 5.69 -4.70 1.94
C ILE A 31 5.04 -5.52 3.07
N PHE A 32 3.80 -5.98 2.90
CA PHE A 32 3.08 -6.76 3.92
C PHE A 32 3.73 -8.12 4.14
N LEU A 33 4.21 -8.77 3.07
CA LEU A 33 4.93 -10.04 3.18
C LEU A 33 6.30 -9.87 3.84
N THR A 34 6.96 -8.72 3.65
CA THR A 34 8.28 -8.44 4.21
C THR A 34 8.23 -7.99 5.68
N PHE A 35 7.28 -7.12 6.03
CA PHE A 35 7.23 -6.44 7.34
C PHE A 35 6.02 -6.82 8.19
N GLY A 36 5.09 -7.61 7.65
CA GLY A 36 3.78 -7.88 8.22
C GLY A 36 2.72 -6.89 7.72
N ALA A 37 1.46 -7.34 7.71
CA ALA A 37 0.32 -6.51 7.36
C ALA A 37 0.03 -5.49 8.49
N PRO A 38 -0.27 -4.22 8.16
CA PRO A 38 -0.66 -3.23 9.15
C PRO A 38 -2.11 -3.46 9.60
N SER A 39 -2.43 -3.03 10.83
CA SER A 39 -3.83 -3.02 11.32
C SER A 39 -4.68 -1.90 10.70
N ILE A 40 -4.03 -0.83 10.21
CA ILE A 40 -4.69 0.33 9.62
C ILE A 40 -3.90 0.71 8.36
N LEU A 41 -4.60 0.85 7.24
CA LEU A 41 -4.05 1.37 5.98
C LEU A 41 -4.72 2.73 5.70
N GLN A 42 -3.92 3.77 5.51
CA GLN A 42 -4.40 5.12 5.20
C GLN A 42 -3.81 5.59 3.86
N SER A 43 -4.63 6.27 3.06
CA SER A 43 -4.20 6.88 1.79
C SER A 43 -4.64 8.33 1.73
N ASP A 44 -3.79 9.17 1.15
CA ASP A 44 -4.04 10.58 0.84
C ASP A 44 -4.87 10.78 -0.44
N ASN A 45 -5.00 9.74 -1.28
CA ASN A 45 -5.75 9.78 -2.55
C ASN A 45 -7.26 9.55 -2.36
N GLY A 46 -7.77 9.64 -1.13
CA GLY A 46 -9.18 9.45 -0.80
C GLY A 46 -9.62 7.99 -0.70
N GLN A 47 -10.86 7.80 -0.23
CA GLN A 47 -11.43 6.48 0.03
C GLN A 47 -11.73 5.67 -1.24
N GLU A 48 -12.05 6.33 -2.36
CA GLU A 48 -12.32 5.64 -3.62
C GLU A 48 -11.09 4.89 -4.11
N PHE A 49 -9.93 5.56 -4.12
CA PHE A 49 -8.66 4.94 -4.50
C PHE A 49 -8.29 3.79 -3.56
N LEU A 50 -8.48 3.98 -2.25
CA LEU A 50 -8.20 2.93 -1.25
C LEU A 50 -9.12 1.71 -1.44
N HIS A 51 -10.39 1.89 -1.78
CA HIS A 51 -11.29 0.78 -2.07
C HIS A 51 -10.84 -0.05 -3.27
N VAL A 52 -10.36 0.59 -4.35
CA VAL A 52 -9.83 -0.13 -5.51
C VAL A 52 -8.60 -0.94 -5.09
N ILE A 53 -7.67 -0.35 -4.34
CA ILE A 53 -6.48 -1.06 -3.84
C ILE A 53 -6.86 -2.29 -2.99
N ILE A 54 -7.83 -2.14 -2.09
CA ILE A 54 -8.31 -3.25 -1.26
C ILE A 54 -8.98 -4.33 -2.11
N ALA A 55 -9.70 -3.96 -3.17
CA ALA A 55 -10.26 -4.93 -4.11
C ALA A 55 -9.15 -5.70 -4.83
N GLU A 56 -8.14 -5.00 -5.36
CA GLU A 56 -6.97 -5.62 -6.00
C GLU A 56 -6.24 -6.58 -5.05
N LEU A 57 -5.95 -6.15 -3.82
CA LEU A 57 -5.29 -6.99 -2.80
C LEU A 57 -6.05 -8.27 -2.44
N LYS A 58 -7.38 -8.30 -2.61
CA LYS A 58 -8.20 -9.50 -2.38
C LYS A 58 -8.18 -10.49 -3.54
N THR A 59 -7.76 -10.04 -4.72
CA THR A 59 -7.65 -10.90 -5.90
C THR A 59 -6.29 -11.59 -6.02
N CYS A 60 -5.30 -11.14 -5.24
CA CYS A 60 -3.98 -11.74 -5.13
C CYS A 60 -3.98 -13.04 -4.31
#